data_AF-A0A2G2JUI5-F1
#
_entry.id   AF-A0A2G2JUI5-F1
#
_cell.length_a   1.000
_cell.length_b   1.000
_cell.length_c   1.000
_cell.angle_alpha   90.00
_cell.angle_beta   90.00
_cell.angle_gamma   90.00
#
_symmetry.space_group_name_H-M   'P 1'
#
loop_
_entity.id
_entity.type
_entity.pdbx_description
1 polymer ?
#
loop_
_entity_poly.entity_id
_entity_poly.type
_entity_poly.pdbx_seq_one_letter_code
_entity_poly.pdbx_strand_id
1 'polypeptide(L)'
;MEAAEELSFHVGLAEQGKIHHLAGKDTLALGYFREALKRAVNEGAAEIFFRYYMHLSLEVLEKQGHAEEVVEYCDRAISHYGEQDTLDQYAAKDLIDTWQRKGICLMKIENNSEALTAFNEANKKAAEYGIKAPLAKAFLPWVSRSYTIRPEQLERQLKDQKYFSIRPDTIDKNRAIRLEGLERSLASAG
;
A
#
# COMPACT_ATOMS: atom_id res chain seq x y z
N MET A 1 -14.98 -31.44 -1.14
CA MET A 1 -13.90 -31.17 -2.12
C MET A 1 -14.58 -30.59 -3.34
N GLU A 2 -14.94 -29.31 -3.29
CA GLU A 2 -15.67 -28.62 -4.36
C GLU A 2 -15.60 -27.11 -4.07
N ALA A 3 -14.54 -26.52 -4.58
CA ALA A 3 -14.34 -25.09 -4.84
C ALA A 3 -12.95 -25.02 -5.48
N ALA A 4 -12.83 -25.57 -6.69
CA ALA A 4 -11.70 -25.21 -7.53
C ALA A 4 -11.76 -23.68 -7.66
N GLU A 5 -10.73 -23.00 -7.17
CA GLU A 5 -10.59 -21.54 -7.13
C GLU A 5 -11.11 -20.96 -8.44
N GLU A 6 -12.29 -20.35 -8.41
CA GLU A 6 -12.70 -19.48 -9.49
C GLU A 6 -11.62 -18.39 -9.53
N LEU A 7 -10.81 -18.43 -10.59
CA LEU A 7 -9.71 -17.50 -10.81
C LEU A 7 -10.33 -16.11 -10.86
N SER A 8 -10.40 -15.45 -9.71
CA SER A 8 -11.04 -14.15 -9.62
C SER A 8 -10.29 -13.19 -10.57
N PHE A 9 -11.03 -12.73 -11.57
CA PHE A 9 -10.49 -11.95 -12.68
C PHE A 9 -9.76 -10.71 -12.18
N HIS A 10 -10.30 -10.05 -11.15
CA HIS A 10 -9.67 -8.89 -10.51
C HIS A 10 -8.32 -9.22 -9.87
N VAL A 11 -8.12 -10.43 -9.35
CA VAL A 11 -6.81 -10.86 -8.83
C VAL A 11 -5.81 -11.03 -9.97
N GLY A 12 -6.23 -11.62 -11.09
CA GLY A 12 -5.35 -11.78 -12.25
C GLY A 12 -4.91 -10.44 -12.85
N LEU A 13 -5.78 -9.44 -12.86
CA LEU A 13 -5.42 -8.07 -13.24
C LEU A 13 -4.37 -7.47 -12.30
N ALA A 14 -4.50 -7.69 -10.99
CA ALA A 14 -3.52 -7.21 -10.03
C ALA A 14 -2.16 -7.89 -10.21
N GLU A 15 -2.10 -9.20 -10.47
CA GLU A 15 -0.84 -9.89 -10.79
C GLU A 15 -0.17 -9.30 -12.03
N GLN A 16 -0.95 -8.97 -13.07
CA GLN A 16 -0.40 -8.31 -14.26
C GLN A 16 0.09 -6.89 -13.97
N GLY A 17 -0.60 -6.13 -13.10
CA GLY A 17 -0.15 -4.82 -12.64
C GLY A 17 1.20 -4.88 -11.91
N LYS A 18 1.41 -5.88 -11.05
CA LYS A 18 2.70 -6.13 -10.38
C LYS A 18 3.83 -6.40 -11.38
N ILE A 19 3.56 -7.19 -12.42
CA ILE A 19 4.53 -7.48 -13.50
C ILE A 19 4.94 -6.19 -14.20
N HIS A 20 3.99 -5.31 -14.51
CA HIS A 20 4.27 -4.02 -15.14
C HIS A 20 5.08 -3.10 -14.22
N HIS A 21 4.77 -3.05 -12.92
CA HIS A 21 5.55 -2.28 -11.95
C HIS A 21 7.01 -2.75 -11.87
N LEU A 22 7.24 -4.06 -11.79
CA LEU A 22 8.61 -4.61 -11.78
C LEU A 22 9.37 -4.36 -13.10
N ALA A 23 8.65 -4.13 -14.20
CA ALA A 23 9.22 -3.76 -15.49
C ALA A 23 9.42 -2.23 -15.65
N GLY A 24 9.16 -1.43 -14.61
CA GLY A 24 9.24 0.04 -14.65
C GLY A 24 8.10 0.70 -15.43
N LYS A 25 7.00 0.00 -15.68
CA LYS A 25 5.84 0.47 -16.45
C LYS A 25 4.70 0.88 -15.50
N ASP A 26 4.98 1.87 -14.66
CA ASP A 26 4.11 2.22 -13.53
C ASP A 26 2.75 2.77 -13.95
N THR A 27 2.67 3.52 -15.06
CA THR A 27 1.38 3.97 -15.63
C THR A 27 0.47 2.79 -15.96
N LEU A 28 1.04 1.71 -16.52
CA LEU A 28 0.30 0.49 -16.77
C LEU A 28 -0.08 -0.20 -15.45
N ALA A 29 0.87 -0.31 -14.51
CA ALA A 29 0.61 -0.92 -13.21
C ALA A 29 -0.59 -0.28 -12.49
N LEU A 30 -0.61 1.05 -12.38
CA LEU A 30 -1.71 1.82 -11.81
C LEU A 30 -3.03 1.60 -12.57
N GLY A 31 -2.97 1.55 -13.91
CA GLY A 31 -4.14 1.22 -14.73
C GLY A 31 -4.73 -0.16 -14.41
N TYR A 32 -3.87 -1.16 -14.24
CA TYR A 32 -4.27 -2.52 -13.88
C TYR A 32 -4.85 -2.60 -12.46
N PHE A 33 -4.25 -1.94 -11.47
CA PHE A 33 -4.78 -1.92 -10.10
C PHE A 33 -6.12 -1.19 -10.01
N ARG A 34 -6.29 -0.10 -10.76
CA ARG A 34 -7.58 0.60 -10.87
C ARG A 34 -8.66 -0.29 -11.47
N GLU A 35 -8.34 -1.02 -12.54
CA GLU A 35 -9.30 -1.94 -13.15
C GLU A 35 -9.60 -3.14 -12.23
N ALA A 36 -8.60 -3.68 -11.54
CA ALA A 36 -8.79 -4.72 -10.52
C ALA A 36 -9.76 -4.25 -9.42
N LEU A 37 -9.56 -3.04 -8.88
CA LEU A 37 -10.47 -2.44 -7.89
C LEU A 37 -11.89 -2.30 -8.45
N LYS A 38 -12.03 -1.74 -9.65
CA LYS A 38 -13.33 -1.57 -10.30
C LYS A 38 -14.08 -2.90 -10.47
N ARG A 39 -13.36 -3.95 -10.89
CA ARG A 39 -13.93 -5.30 -11.07
C ARG A 39 -14.36 -5.90 -9.74
N ALA A 40 -13.50 -5.83 -8.74
CA ALA A 40 -13.81 -6.31 -7.40
C ALA A 40 -15.06 -5.63 -6.82
N VAL A 41 -15.20 -4.31 -6.98
CA VAL A 41 -16.40 -3.57 -6.52
C VAL A 41 -17.64 -4.05 -7.28
N ASN A 42 -17.57 -4.19 -8.60
CA ASN A 42 -18.70 -4.64 -9.41
C ASN A 42 -19.13 -6.08 -9.08
N GLU A 43 -18.20 -6.93 -8.68
CA GLU A 43 -18.44 -8.32 -8.30
C GLU A 43 -18.89 -8.48 -6.84
N GLY A 44 -18.96 -7.38 -6.06
CA GLY A 44 -19.30 -7.44 -4.64
C GLY A 44 -18.25 -8.19 -3.82
N ALA A 45 -16.99 -8.14 -4.25
CA ALA A 45 -15.89 -8.83 -3.57
C ALA A 45 -15.70 -8.29 -2.14
N ALA A 46 -15.09 -9.13 -1.29
CA ALA A 46 -14.79 -8.74 0.08
C ALA A 46 -13.87 -7.51 0.14
N GLU A 47 -14.10 -6.63 1.12
CA GLU A 47 -13.39 -5.36 1.27
C GLU A 47 -11.87 -5.49 1.38
N ILE A 48 -11.38 -6.65 1.83
CA ILE A 48 -9.94 -6.96 1.87
C ILE A 48 -9.28 -6.83 0.49
N PHE A 49 -10.00 -7.10 -0.61
CA PHE A 49 -9.49 -6.90 -1.96
C PHE A 49 -9.37 -5.41 -2.30
N PHE A 50 -10.31 -4.58 -1.85
CA PHE A 50 -10.24 -3.13 -2.08
C PHE A 50 -9.02 -2.53 -1.38
N ARG A 51 -8.84 -2.86 -0.09
CA ARG A 51 -7.66 -2.47 0.69
C ARG A 51 -6.37 -2.93 0.02
N TYR A 52 -6.35 -4.17 -0.46
CA TYR A 52 -5.21 -4.74 -1.16
C TYR A 52 -4.83 -3.96 -2.43
N TYR A 53 -5.78 -3.68 -3.32
CA TYR A 53 -5.49 -2.94 -4.57
C TYR A 53 -5.13 -1.48 -4.35
N MET A 54 -5.71 -0.86 -3.31
CA MET A 54 -5.28 0.47 -2.88
C MET A 54 -3.83 0.44 -2.40
N HIS A 55 -3.44 -0.55 -1.58
CA HIS A 55 -2.06 -0.68 -1.10
C HIS A 55 -1.05 -0.84 -2.24
N LEU A 56 -1.38 -1.64 -3.26
CA LEU A 56 -0.53 -1.79 -4.45
C LEU A 56 -0.36 -0.45 -5.20
N SER A 57 -1.44 0.32 -5.33
CA SER A 57 -1.39 1.63 -5.99
C SER A 57 -0.55 2.64 -5.21
N LEU A 58 -0.70 2.69 -3.87
CA LEU A 58 0.09 3.56 -3.00
C LEU A 58 1.57 3.20 -3.03
N GLU A 59 1.91 1.91 -3.10
CA GLU A 59 3.29 1.46 -3.24
C GLU A 59 3.95 1.97 -4.54
N VAL A 60 3.21 1.96 -5.66
CA VAL A 60 3.72 2.51 -6.93
C VAL A 60 3.93 4.02 -6.82
N LEU A 61 2.92 4.76 -6.35
CA LEU A 61 3.02 6.22 -6.17
C LEU A 61 4.18 6.59 -5.25
N GLU A 62 4.34 5.88 -4.14
CA GLU A 62 5.40 6.11 -3.18
C GLU A 62 6.79 5.88 -3.80
N LYS A 63 6.96 4.87 -4.66
CA LYS A 63 8.24 4.62 -5.35
C LYS A 63 8.54 5.62 -6.47
N GLN A 64 7.52 6.24 -7.03
CA GLN A 64 7.65 7.31 -8.01
C GLN A 64 7.96 8.68 -7.36
N GLY A 65 8.03 8.75 -6.03
CA GLY A 65 8.31 10.00 -5.31
C GLY A 65 7.07 10.83 -5.00
N HIS A 66 5.86 10.33 -5.27
CA HIS A 66 4.59 10.99 -4.93
C HIS A 66 4.24 10.81 -3.44
N ALA A 67 5.19 11.06 -2.55
CA ALA A 67 5.03 10.82 -1.12
C ALA A 67 3.97 11.76 -0.50
N GLU A 68 3.85 13.01 -0.96
CA GLU A 68 2.82 13.95 -0.52
C GLU A 68 1.41 13.44 -0.83
N GLU A 69 1.17 12.98 -2.06
CA GLU A 69 -0.12 12.39 -2.46
C GLU A 69 -0.49 11.15 -1.64
N VAL A 70 0.51 10.33 -1.28
CA VAL A 70 0.31 9.18 -0.40
C VAL A 70 -0.03 9.62 1.03
N VAL A 71 0.57 10.70 1.55
CA VAL A 71 0.21 11.28 2.85
C VAL A 71 -1.24 11.77 2.83
N GLU A 72 -1.66 12.52 1.81
CA GLU A 72 -3.04 12.99 1.66
C GLU A 72 -4.05 11.83 1.59
N TYR A 73 -3.68 10.73 0.93
CA TYR A 73 -4.49 9.53 0.95
C TYR A 73 -4.59 8.93 2.36
N CYS A 74 -3.46 8.80 3.06
CA CYS A 74 -3.43 8.25 4.41
C CYS A 74 -4.30 9.09 5.35
N ASP A 75 -4.26 10.42 5.24
CA ASP A 75 -5.09 11.31 6.06
C ASP A 75 -6.58 11.09 5.85
N ARG A 76 -7.01 10.96 4.59
CA ARG A 76 -8.41 10.64 4.27
C ARG A 76 -8.82 9.27 4.81
N ALA A 77 -7.96 8.26 4.67
CA ALA A 77 -8.23 6.91 5.17
C ALA A 77 -8.31 6.89 6.71
N ILE A 78 -7.38 7.56 7.40
CA ILE A 78 -7.38 7.70 8.86
C ILE A 78 -8.64 8.42 9.34
N SER A 79 -9.04 9.52 8.67
CA SER A 79 -10.28 10.24 8.99
C SER A 79 -11.49 9.32 8.86
N HIS A 80 -11.57 8.54 7.78
CA HIS A 80 -12.66 7.59 7.56
C HIS A 80 -12.74 6.52 8.66
N TYR A 81 -11.60 5.99 9.11
CA TYR A 81 -11.58 5.06 10.25
C TYR A 81 -11.99 5.72 11.57
N GLY A 82 -11.69 7.01 11.76
CA GLY A 82 -12.07 7.77 12.94
C GLY A 82 -13.58 8.06 13.06
N GLU A 83 -14.31 7.98 11.96
CA GLU A 83 -15.77 8.12 11.92
C GLU A 83 -16.53 6.84 12.33
N GLN A 84 -15.82 5.71 12.47
CA GLN A 84 -16.42 4.42 12.81
C GLN A 84 -16.40 4.18 14.33
N ASP A 85 -17.55 3.77 14.88
CA ASP A 85 -17.69 3.50 16.32
C ASP A 85 -16.84 2.32 16.80
N THR A 86 -16.71 1.28 15.96
CA THR A 86 -15.94 0.08 16.26
C THR A 86 -15.25 -0.44 15.01
N LEU A 87 -13.96 -0.77 15.13
CA LEU A 87 -13.19 -1.43 14.08
C LEU A 87 -13.06 -2.93 14.39
N ASP A 88 -13.27 -3.77 13.39
CA ASP A 88 -12.85 -5.16 13.49
C ASP A 88 -11.31 -5.29 13.43
N GLN A 89 -10.77 -6.50 13.62
CA GLN A 89 -9.31 -6.70 13.62
C GLN A 89 -8.64 -6.38 12.28
N TYR A 90 -9.34 -6.53 11.16
CA TYR A 90 -8.79 -6.25 9.83
C TYR A 90 -8.74 -4.75 9.56
N ALA A 91 -9.82 -4.03 9.87
CA ALA A 91 -9.89 -2.57 9.77
C ALA A 91 -8.91 -1.91 10.74
N ALA A 92 -8.81 -2.39 11.98
CA ALA A 92 -7.80 -1.92 12.93
C ALA A 92 -6.37 -2.15 12.43
N LYS A 93 -6.09 -3.32 11.83
CA LYS A 93 -4.78 -3.60 11.24
C LYS A 93 -4.46 -2.64 10.09
N ASP A 94 -5.43 -2.37 9.22
CA ASP A 94 -5.26 -1.45 8.10
C ASP A 94 -5.05 -0.01 8.55
N LEU A 95 -5.77 0.45 9.58
CA LEU A 95 -5.53 1.75 10.22
C LEU A 95 -4.08 1.86 10.75
N ILE A 96 -3.59 0.83 11.43
CA ILE A 96 -2.21 0.80 11.95
C ILE A 96 -1.18 0.83 10.81
N ASP A 97 -1.42 0.09 9.73
CA ASP A 97 -0.56 0.11 8.55
C ASP A 97 -0.60 1.45 7.82
N THR A 98 -1.76 2.10 7.78
CA THR A 98 -1.96 3.43 7.19
C THR A 98 -1.17 4.48 7.97
N TRP A 99 -1.21 4.46 9.31
CA TRP A 99 -0.38 5.35 10.12
C TRP A 99 1.12 5.11 9.91
N GLN A 100 1.55 3.85 9.80
CA GLN A 100 2.96 3.52 9.52
C GLN A 100 3.40 4.01 8.14
N ARG A 101 2.57 3.83 7.11
CA ARG A 101 2.81 4.32 5.75
C ARG A 101 2.87 5.86 5.73
N LYS A 102 1.94 6.54 6.40
CA LYS A 102 2.00 8.01 6.59
C LYS A 102 3.34 8.43 7.17
N GLY A 103 3.77 7.80 8.27
CA GLY A 103 5.06 8.11 8.90
C GLY A 103 6.25 7.93 7.96
N ILE A 104 6.28 6.85 7.18
CA ILE A 104 7.35 6.58 6.21
C ILE A 104 7.37 7.64 5.09
N CYS A 105 6.21 7.99 4.53
CA CYS A 105 6.13 9.01 3.48
C CYS A 105 6.51 10.41 4.00
N LEU A 106 6.13 10.74 5.24
CA LEU A 106 6.55 11.98 5.89
C LEU A 106 8.07 12.06 6.08
N MET A 107 8.73 10.94 6.41
CA MET A 107 10.19 10.88 6.45
C MET A 107 10.82 11.13 5.07
N LYS A 108 10.20 10.64 3.99
CA LYS A 108 10.69 10.84 2.61
C LYS A 108 10.64 12.30 2.17
N ILE A 109 9.71 13.08 2.71
CA ILE A 109 9.58 14.52 2.46
C ILE A 109 10.16 15.37 3.61
N GLU A 110 11.02 14.76 4.45
CA GLU A 110 11.74 15.40 5.55
C GLU A 110 10.87 16.04 6.65
N ASN A 111 9.58 15.71 6.71
CA ASN A 111 8.66 16.17 7.74
C ASN A 111 8.70 15.25 8.99
N ASN A 112 9.83 15.28 9.69
CA ASN A 112 10.11 14.40 10.83
C ASN A 112 9.18 14.64 12.04
N SER A 113 8.70 15.87 12.24
CA SER A 113 7.78 16.20 13.34
C SER A 113 6.44 15.49 13.16
N GLU A 114 5.87 15.54 11.95
CA GLU A 114 4.62 14.86 11.68
C GLU A 114 4.83 13.34 11.56
N ALA A 115 5.98 12.88 11.06
CA ALA A 115 6.32 11.46 11.05
C ALA A 115 6.34 10.87 12.47
N LEU A 116 6.91 11.61 13.43
CA LEU A 116 6.90 11.23 14.85
C LEU A 116 5.46 11.10 15.38
N THR A 117 4.58 12.04 15.06
CA THR A 117 3.16 11.96 15.41
C THR A 117 2.50 10.72 14.82
N ALA A 118 2.72 10.45 13.53
CA ALA A 118 2.14 9.31 12.83
C ALA A 118 2.56 7.96 13.45
N PHE A 119 3.85 7.78 13.76
CA PHE A 119 4.30 6.55 14.39
C PHE A 119 3.84 6.38 15.84
N ASN A 120 3.69 7.48 16.59
CA ASN A 120 3.11 7.42 17.93
C ASN A 120 1.64 6.99 17.89
N GLU A 121 0.84 7.53 16.97
CA GLU A 121 -0.54 7.10 16.77
C GLU A 121 -0.63 5.64 16.29
N ALA A 122 0.26 5.19 15.38
CA ALA A 122 0.36 3.77 15.00
C ALA A 122 0.56 2.87 16.22
N ASN A 123 1.48 3.23 17.13
CA ASN A 123 1.76 2.46 18.34
C ASN A 123 0.61 2.49 19.35
N LYS A 124 -0.05 3.63 19.50
CA LYS A 124 -1.22 3.77 20.36
C LYS A 124 -2.36 2.87 19.88
N LYS A 125 -2.65 2.87 18.58
CA LYS A 125 -3.66 1.99 17.97
C LYS A 125 -3.25 0.51 18.02
N ALA A 126 -1.99 0.21 17.80
CA ALA A 126 -1.44 -1.13 18.00
C ALA A 126 -1.67 -1.64 19.43
N ALA A 127 -1.44 -0.81 20.45
CA ALA A 127 -1.71 -1.18 21.84
C ALA A 127 -3.20 -1.35 22.13
N GLU A 128 -4.05 -0.45 21.62
CA GLU A 128 -5.52 -0.48 21.76
C GLU A 128 -6.12 -1.80 21.24
N TYR A 129 -5.66 -2.27 20.08
CA TYR A 129 -6.20 -3.47 19.42
C TYR A 129 -5.37 -4.74 19.64
N GLY A 130 -4.27 -4.68 20.40
CA GLY A 130 -3.37 -5.83 20.61
C GLY A 130 -2.64 -6.30 19.34
N ILE A 131 -2.43 -5.39 18.38
CA ILE A 131 -1.80 -5.64 17.09
C ILE A 131 -0.36 -5.10 17.11
N LYS A 132 0.55 -5.64 16.30
CA LYS A 132 1.93 -5.13 16.19
C LYS A 132 2.04 -4.00 15.16
N ALA A 133 2.80 -2.95 15.50
CA ALA A 133 3.25 -1.90 14.57
C ALA A 133 4.79 -1.97 14.37
N PRO A 134 5.30 -2.95 13.59
CA PRO A 134 6.74 -3.19 13.48
C PRO A 134 7.51 -2.01 12.87
N LEU A 135 6.93 -1.28 11.93
CA LEU A 135 7.58 -0.15 11.26
C LEU A 135 7.64 1.05 12.20
N ALA A 136 6.56 1.33 12.94
CA ALA A 136 6.57 2.39 13.95
C ALA A 136 7.68 2.13 14.98
N LYS A 137 7.81 0.90 15.48
CA LYS A 137 8.89 0.51 16.39
C LYS A 137 10.28 0.68 15.76
N ALA A 138 10.44 0.36 14.48
CA ALA A 138 11.72 0.45 13.78
C ALA A 138 12.17 1.91 13.54
N PHE A 139 11.24 2.80 13.21
CA PHE A 139 11.55 4.16 12.77
C PHE A 139 11.41 5.24 13.84
N LEU A 140 10.66 4.99 14.93
CA LEU A 140 10.51 5.96 16.03
C LEU A 140 11.84 6.48 16.59
N PRO A 141 12.85 5.63 16.88
CA PRO A 141 14.13 6.13 17.38
C PRO A 141 14.84 7.09 16.43
N TRP A 142 14.53 7.01 15.13
CA TRP A 142 15.16 7.84 14.11
C TRP A 142 14.53 9.23 14.07
N VAL A 143 13.19 9.29 14.03
CA VAL A 143 12.45 10.56 14.00
C VAL A 143 12.47 11.28 15.35
N SER A 144 12.52 10.56 16.48
CA SER A 144 12.51 11.18 17.82
C SER A 144 13.81 11.91 18.17
N ARG A 145 14.90 11.61 17.47
CA ARG A 145 16.23 12.20 17.70
C ARG A 145 16.62 13.20 16.61
N SER A 146 15.69 13.52 15.70
CA SER A 146 15.92 14.39 14.55
C SER A 146 17.15 13.97 13.73
N TYR A 147 17.39 12.67 13.59
CA TYR A 147 18.49 12.20 12.74
C TYR A 147 18.18 12.51 11.28
N THR A 148 19.15 13.08 10.57
CA THR A 148 19.13 13.10 9.10
C THR A 148 19.31 11.67 8.60
N ILE A 149 18.28 11.13 7.96
CA ILE A 149 18.32 9.77 7.39
C ILE A 149 18.61 9.91 5.92
N ARG A 150 19.68 9.25 5.46
CA ARG A 150 19.93 9.22 4.03
C ARG A 150 18.90 8.33 3.33
N PRO A 151 18.40 8.71 2.13
CA PRO A 151 17.42 7.92 1.39
C PRO A 151 17.79 6.43 1.28
N GLU A 152 19.06 6.11 1.06
CA GLU A 152 19.53 4.72 0.91
C GLU A 152 19.41 3.91 2.22
N GLN A 153 19.54 4.58 3.38
CA GLN A 153 19.36 3.93 4.68
C GLN A 153 17.88 3.63 4.94
N LEU A 154 16.99 4.56 4.58
CA LEU A 154 15.56 4.36 4.65
C LEU A 154 15.14 3.20 3.74
N GLU A 155 15.55 3.22 2.47
CA GLU A 155 15.25 2.16 1.50
C GLU A 155 15.71 0.79 1.97
N ARG A 156 16.94 0.68 2.50
CA ARG A 156 17.45 -0.57 3.06
C ARG A 156 16.58 -1.07 4.21
N GLN A 157 16.20 -0.19 5.13
CA GLN A 157 15.36 -0.56 6.27
C GLN A 157 13.96 -1.01 5.81
N LEU A 158 13.35 -0.30 4.85
CA LEU A 158 12.06 -0.70 4.27
C LEU A 158 12.13 -2.07 3.60
N LYS A 159 13.23 -2.37 2.91
CA LYS A 159 13.48 -3.68 2.32
C LYS A 159 13.58 -4.79 3.37
N ASP A 160 14.36 -4.56 4.43
CA ASP A 160 14.55 -5.52 5.52
C ASP A 160 13.23 -5.83 6.26
N GLN A 161 12.34 -4.82 6.36
CA GLN A 161 11.00 -4.96 6.93
C GLN A 161 9.97 -5.56 5.97
N LYS A 162 10.35 -5.89 4.72
CA LYS A 162 9.43 -6.31 3.65
C LYS A 162 8.24 -5.35 3.48
N TYR A 163 8.49 -4.05 3.65
CA TYR A 163 7.47 -3.00 3.58
C TYR A 163 6.75 -2.98 2.23
N PHE A 164 7.52 -3.12 1.15
CA PHE A 164 6.98 -3.23 -0.20
C PHE A 164 6.56 -4.67 -0.50
N SER A 165 5.30 -4.79 -0.92
CA SER A 165 4.61 -6.05 -1.20
C SER A 165 4.86 -6.55 -2.62
N ILE A 166 5.11 -5.65 -3.58
CA ILE A 166 5.37 -5.99 -4.97
C ILE A 166 6.84 -6.37 -5.12
N ARG A 167 7.10 -7.68 -5.20
CA ARG A 167 8.45 -8.23 -5.32
C ARG A 167 8.47 -9.42 -6.28
N PRO A 168 9.63 -9.75 -6.87
CA PRO A 168 9.72 -10.89 -7.79
C PRO A 168 9.22 -12.22 -7.20
N ASP A 169 9.39 -12.42 -5.88
CA ASP A 169 8.96 -13.61 -5.15
C ASP A 169 7.45 -13.66 -4.81
N THR A 170 6.71 -12.55 -4.99
CA THR A 170 5.29 -12.44 -4.62
C THR A 170 4.34 -12.42 -5.81
N ILE A 171 4.86 -12.59 -7.02
CA ILE A 171 4.06 -12.58 -8.25
C ILE A 171 3.72 -14.00 -8.66
N ASP A 172 2.43 -14.21 -8.91
CA ASP A 172 1.95 -15.41 -9.59
C ASP A 172 1.72 -15.13 -11.08
N LYS A 173 2.74 -15.44 -11.89
CA LYS A 173 2.69 -15.22 -13.35
C LYS A 173 1.62 -16.07 -14.04
N ASN A 174 1.24 -17.21 -13.47
CA ASN A 174 0.24 -18.09 -14.08
C ASN A 174 -1.18 -17.54 -13.90
N ARG A 175 -1.38 -16.68 -12.90
CA ARG A 175 -2.66 -16.00 -12.65
C ARG A 175 -2.79 -14.66 -13.37
N ALA A 176 -1.71 -14.12 -13.91
CA ALA A 176 -1.71 -12.79 -14.52
C ALA A 176 -2.61 -12.73 -15.76
N ILE A 177 -3.53 -11.76 -15.78
CA ILE A 177 -4.47 -11.55 -16.88
C ILE A 177 -4.14 -10.23 -17.57
N ARG A 178 -3.98 -10.29 -18.90
CA ARG A 178 -3.70 -9.12 -19.74
C ARG A 178 -4.98 -8.51 -20.30
N LEU A 179 -5.00 -7.18 -20.35
CA LEU A 179 -6.05 -6.40 -21.00
C LEU A 179 -5.45 -5.61 -22.17
N GLU A 180 -5.47 -6.19 -23.36
CA GLU A 180 -4.89 -5.56 -24.55
C GLU A 180 -5.51 -4.20 -24.89
N GLY A 181 -6.80 -4.01 -24.58
CA GLY A 181 -7.46 -2.71 -24.75
C GLY A 181 -6.91 -1.63 -23.80
N LEU A 182 -6.64 -2.01 -22.55
CA LEU A 182 -6.06 -1.12 -21.55
C LEU A 182 -4.61 -0.76 -21.92
N GLU A 183 -3.81 -1.75 -22.30
CA GLU A 183 -2.41 -1.54 -22.69
C GLU A 183 -2.30 -0.63 -23.91
N ARG A 184 -3.15 -0.82 -24.93
CA ARG A 184 -3.21 0.06 -26.10
C ARG A 184 -3.63 1.48 -25.73
N SER A 185 -4.69 1.63 -24.94
CA SER A 185 -5.22 2.94 -24.54
C SER A 185 -4.21 3.76 -23.75
N LEU A 186 -3.44 3.14 -22.86
CA LEU A 186 -2.44 3.83 -22.06
C LEU A 186 -1.15 4.09 -22.83
N ALA A 187 -0.80 3.24 -23.81
CA ALA A 187 0.32 3.48 -24.71
C ALA A 187 0.08 4.66 -25.67
N SER A 188 -1.18 4.94 -26.03
CA SER A 188 -1.53 6.12 -26.86
C SER A 188 -1.66 7.43 -26.09
N ALA A 189 -1.58 7.39 -24.74
CA ALA A 189 -1.83 8.54 -23.87
C ALA A 189 -0.53 9.19 -23.33
N GLY A 190 0.64 8.65 -23.65
CA GLY A 190 1.96 9.19 -23.32
C GLY A 190 2.74 9.54 -24.58
#